data_AF-A0A257R3Q5-F1
#
_entry.id   AF-A0A257R3Q5-F1
#
_cell.length_a   1.000
_cell.length_b   1.000
_cell.length_c   1.000
_cell.angle_alpha   90.00
_cell.angle_beta   90.00
_cell.angle_gamma   90.00
#
_symmetry.space_group_name_H-M   'P 1'
#
loop_
_entity.id
_entity.type
_entity.pdbx_description
1 polymer ?
#
loop_
_entity_poly.entity_id
_entity_poly.type
_entity_poly.pdbx_seq_one_letter_code
_entity_poly.pdbx_strand_id
1 'polypeptide(L)'
;MNSLRIFSYCFLIASSLGWANNFPRGCEEIGFGFQSPVITFNDSGSQTFFLVHNNSPELVALERLNTEESFMTPKLQAQIDANQWAALASDISNMHFKCLRHTADGDVLIQCKSVLSVCQYPRVKFALSNQGSYWVSTNKSLQQVVHDATQKGIYLKW
;
A
#
# COMPACT_ATOMS: atom_id res chain seq x y z
N MET A 1 -18.79 52.91 37.29
CA MET A 1 -17.83 52.65 36.19
C MET A 1 -17.39 51.20 36.27
N ASN A 2 -18.15 50.25 35.71
CA ASN A 2 -17.72 48.84 35.62
C ASN A 2 -17.78 48.42 34.15
N SER A 3 -16.62 48.35 33.49
CA SER A 3 -16.49 47.84 32.13
C SER A 3 -16.29 46.33 32.20
N LEU A 4 -17.33 45.57 31.83
CA LEU A 4 -17.27 44.12 31.69
C LEU A 4 -16.72 43.79 30.29
N ARG A 5 -15.46 43.34 30.21
CA ARG A 5 -14.84 42.90 28.95
C ARG A 5 -15.20 41.44 28.69
N ILE A 6 -16.03 41.20 27.67
CA ILE A 6 -16.37 39.87 27.18
C ILE A 6 -15.24 39.41 26.24
N PHE A 7 -14.41 38.48 26.69
CA PHE A 7 -13.43 37.78 25.84
C PHE A 7 -14.16 36.68 25.07
N SER A 8 -14.43 36.94 23.79
CA SER A 8 -14.99 35.97 22.85
C SER A 8 -13.88 35.02 22.39
N TYR A 9 -13.80 33.84 23.00
CA TYR A 9 -12.92 32.76 22.54
C TYR A 9 -13.52 32.10 21.28
N CYS A 10 -12.98 32.45 20.12
CA CYS A 10 -13.30 31.78 18.86
C CYS A 10 -12.58 30.42 18.82
N PHE A 11 -13.32 29.36 19.15
CA PHE A 11 -12.83 27.98 19.06
C PHE A 11 -12.79 27.57 17.58
N LEU A 12 -11.60 27.66 16.97
CA LEU A 12 -11.36 27.16 15.61
C LEU A 12 -11.32 25.62 15.68
N ILE A 13 -12.43 24.98 15.34
CA ILE A 13 -12.50 23.53 15.15
C ILE A 13 -11.85 23.23 13.79
N ALA A 14 -10.56 22.86 13.80
CA ALA A 14 -9.88 22.35 12.62
C ALA A 14 -10.40 20.94 12.31
N SER A 15 -11.44 20.86 11.47
CA SER A 15 -11.92 19.60 10.92
C SER A 15 -10.86 19.03 9.97
N SER A 16 -10.10 18.04 10.43
CA SER A 16 -9.26 17.21 9.56
C SER A 16 -10.17 16.42 8.61
N LEU A 17 -10.25 16.87 7.36
CA LEU A 17 -10.80 16.07 6.27
C LEU A 17 -9.86 14.88 6.03
N GLY A 18 -10.06 13.79 6.77
CA GLY A 18 -9.48 12.51 6.45
C GLY A 18 -10.08 12.05 5.13
N TRP A 19 -9.25 11.92 4.09
CA TRP A 19 -9.65 11.27 2.85
C TRP A 19 -9.94 9.81 3.21
N ALA A 20 -11.21 9.43 3.28
CA ALA A 20 -11.58 8.04 3.48
C ALA A 20 -11.13 7.26 2.24
N ASN A 21 -10.04 6.50 2.37
CA ASN A 21 -9.66 5.54 1.35
C ASN A 21 -10.79 4.51 1.23
N ASN A 22 -11.45 4.46 0.07
CA ASN A 22 -12.52 3.50 -0.18
C ASN A 22 -11.93 2.11 -0.42
N PHE A 23 -11.45 1.48 0.66
CA PHE A 23 -10.97 0.11 0.59
C PHE A 23 -12.11 -0.88 0.46
N PRO A 24 -11.85 -2.05 -0.13
CA PRO A 24 -12.83 -3.13 -0.14
C PRO A 24 -13.15 -3.58 1.28
N ARG A 25 -14.36 -4.12 1.47
CA ARG A 25 -14.78 -4.68 2.76
C ARG A 25 -13.78 -5.70 3.28
N GLY A 26 -13.42 -5.57 4.55
CA GLY A 26 -12.48 -6.46 5.24
C GLY A 26 -11.00 -6.14 5.03
N CYS A 27 -10.67 -5.10 4.25
CA CYS A 27 -9.31 -4.61 4.11
C CYS A 27 -9.07 -3.42 5.05
N GLU A 28 -7.97 -3.45 5.79
CA GLU A 28 -7.68 -2.53 6.90
C GLU A 28 -6.32 -1.84 6.70
N GLU A 29 -6.19 -0.58 7.13
CA GLU A 29 -4.93 0.19 7.05
C GLU A 29 -3.92 -0.26 8.13
N ILE A 30 -3.46 -1.50 8.08
CA ILE A 30 -2.58 -2.11 9.09
C ILE A 30 -1.43 -2.90 8.45
N GLY A 31 -0.38 -3.19 9.23
CA GLY A 31 0.75 -4.05 8.85
C GLY A 31 1.66 -3.49 7.76
N PHE A 32 1.53 -2.21 7.43
CA PHE A 32 2.46 -1.47 6.57
C PHE A 32 2.73 -0.08 7.16
N GLY A 33 3.79 0.57 6.68
CA GLY A 33 4.12 1.93 7.07
C GLY A 33 4.83 2.70 5.98
N PHE A 34 4.54 3.99 5.87
CA PHE A 34 5.26 4.91 4.98
C PHE A 34 6.42 5.57 5.73
N GLN A 35 7.63 5.40 5.21
CA GLN A 35 8.86 6.04 5.69
C GLN A 35 9.51 6.73 4.47
N SER A 36 9.06 7.96 4.18
CA SER A 36 9.39 8.65 2.92
C SER A 36 10.88 8.58 2.59
N PRO A 37 11.26 8.16 1.36
CA PRO A 37 10.43 7.91 0.17
C PRO A 37 9.94 6.44 0.01
N VAL A 38 10.08 5.62 1.05
CA VAL A 38 9.86 4.18 1.03
C VAL A 38 8.51 3.82 1.65
N ILE A 39 7.95 2.70 1.20
CA ILE A 39 6.89 1.97 1.92
C ILE A 39 7.47 0.66 2.45
N THR A 40 7.12 0.31 3.68
CA THR A 40 7.47 -0.93 4.35
C THR A 40 6.23 -1.78 4.51
N PHE A 41 6.25 -2.99 3.97
CA PHE A 41 5.18 -3.98 4.13
C PHE A 41 5.54 -5.03 5.18
N ASN A 42 4.52 -5.59 5.81
CA ASN A 42 4.59 -6.74 6.71
C ASN A 42 5.53 -6.52 7.89
N ASP A 43 5.11 -5.72 8.86
CA ASP A 43 5.84 -5.54 10.12
C ASP A 43 6.03 -6.87 10.90
N SER A 44 5.08 -7.80 10.79
CA SER A 44 5.05 -9.05 11.55
C SER A 44 5.96 -10.17 11.00
N GLY A 45 6.21 -10.19 9.69
CA GLY A 45 6.83 -11.33 8.99
C GLY A 45 5.94 -12.57 8.85
N SER A 46 4.67 -12.50 9.24
CA SER A 46 3.70 -13.58 8.99
C SER A 46 3.23 -13.57 7.53
N GLN A 47 2.69 -14.69 7.03
CA GLN A 47 2.08 -14.73 5.70
C GLN A 47 0.87 -13.78 5.65
N THR A 48 1.00 -12.71 4.89
CA THR A 48 0.04 -11.59 4.80
C THR A 48 -0.29 -11.29 3.34
N PHE A 49 -1.41 -10.58 3.14
CA PHE A 49 -1.88 -10.15 1.83
C PHE A 49 -2.24 -8.67 1.88
N PHE A 50 -1.65 -7.89 0.98
CA PHE A 50 -1.89 -6.47 0.82
C PHE A 50 -2.51 -6.17 -0.54
N LEU A 51 -3.41 -5.20 -0.57
CA LEU A 51 -3.78 -4.50 -1.78
C LEU A 51 -3.05 -3.16 -1.84
N VAL A 52 -2.58 -2.82 -3.04
CA VAL A 52 -1.89 -1.57 -3.34
C VAL A 52 -2.62 -0.90 -4.49
N HIS A 53 -3.16 0.29 -4.24
CA HIS A 53 -3.83 1.11 -5.25
C HIS A 53 -2.95 2.30 -5.61
N ASN A 54 -2.74 2.51 -6.91
CA ASN A 54 -2.18 3.76 -7.39
C ASN A 54 -3.30 4.81 -7.50
N ASN A 55 -3.33 5.76 -6.56
CA ASN A 55 -4.32 6.83 -6.52
C ASN A 55 -3.87 8.09 -7.29
N SER A 56 -2.71 8.03 -7.96
CA SER A 56 -2.19 9.12 -8.79
C SER A 56 -2.65 9.00 -10.26
N PRO A 57 -2.58 10.09 -11.04
CA PRO A 57 -2.96 10.07 -12.45
C PRO A 57 -1.89 9.50 -13.39
N GLU A 58 -0.76 9.03 -12.85
CA GLU A 58 0.41 8.58 -13.62
C GLU A 58 0.80 7.16 -13.23
N LEU A 59 1.58 6.47 -14.07
CA LEU A 59 2.17 5.18 -13.73
C LEU A 59 3.13 5.32 -12.53
N VAL A 60 2.99 4.42 -11.56
CA VAL A 60 3.90 4.30 -10.42
C VAL A 60 4.56 2.93 -10.46
N ALA A 61 5.89 2.90 -10.42
CA ALA A 61 6.66 1.68 -10.25
C ALA A 61 7.06 1.50 -8.78
N LEU A 62 6.95 0.28 -8.27
CA LEU A 62 7.47 -0.13 -6.97
C LEU A 62 8.63 -1.09 -7.20
N GLU A 63 9.77 -0.81 -6.57
CA GLU A 63 10.94 -1.68 -6.61
C GLU A 63 11.39 -2.00 -5.19
N ARG A 64 11.56 -3.30 -4.90
CA ARG A 64 12.05 -3.75 -3.60
C ARG A 64 13.48 -3.25 -3.38
N LEU A 65 13.72 -2.69 -2.19
CA LEU A 65 15.06 -2.46 -1.67
C LEU A 65 15.53 -3.76 -1.02
N ASN A 66 16.52 -4.41 -1.63
CA ASN A 66 17.13 -5.61 -1.05
C ASN A 66 18.12 -5.18 0.03
N THR A 67 17.92 -5.64 1.27
CA THR A 67 18.84 -5.43 2.39
C THR A 67 19.96 -6.45 2.43
N GLU A 68 19.76 -7.62 1.80
CA GLU A 68 20.77 -8.65 1.65
C GLU A 68 21.00 -8.92 0.15
N GLU A 69 22.21 -8.61 -0.31
CA GLU A 69 22.66 -8.86 -1.68
C GLU A 69 22.93 -10.35 -1.91
N SER A 70 21.89 -11.19 -1.79
CA SER A 70 21.96 -12.52 -2.38
C SER A 70 21.62 -12.41 -3.85
N PHE A 71 22.61 -12.67 -4.71
CA PHE A 71 22.50 -12.71 -6.18
C PHE A 71 21.33 -13.59 -6.68
N MET A 72 20.84 -14.49 -5.83
CA MET A 72 19.76 -15.44 -6.14
C MET A 72 18.36 -14.95 -5.75
N THR A 73 18.20 -13.75 -5.18
CA THR A 73 16.88 -13.24 -4.77
C THR A 73 16.15 -12.65 -5.99
N PRO A 74 14.96 -13.17 -6.36
CA PRO A 74 14.18 -12.61 -7.46
C PRO A 74 13.88 -11.13 -7.23
N LYS A 75 14.04 -10.33 -8.29
CA LYS A 75 13.64 -8.92 -8.26
C LYS A 75 12.14 -8.84 -8.06
N LEU A 76 11.72 -8.25 -6.94
CA LEU A 76 10.32 -8.02 -6.66
C LEU A 76 9.97 -6.58 -7.03
N GLN A 77 9.30 -6.43 -8.16
CA GLN A 77 8.94 -5.14 -8.75
C GLN A 77 7.52 -5.19 -9.32
N ALA A 78 6.83 -4.05 -9.31
CA ALA A 78 5.52 -3.88 -9.93
C ALA A 78 5.43 -2.52 -10.61
N GLN A 79 4.67 -2.44 -11.69
CA GLN A 79 4.25 -1.19 -12.30
C GLN A 79 2.74 -1.14 -12.22
N ILE A 80 2.18 -0.01 -11.80
CA ILE A 80 0.75 0.16 -11.58
C ILE A 80 0.32 1.44 -12.27
N ASP A 81 -0.52 1.33 -13.30
CA ASP A 81 -1.08 2.48 -14.01
C ASP A 81 -2.01 3.29 -13.10
N ALA A 82 -2.35 4.49 -13.56
CA ALA A 82 -3.28 5.37 -12.88
C ALA A 82 -4.60 4.64 -12.52
N ASN A 83 -5.02 4.76 -11.25
CA ASN A 83 -6.23 4.13 -10.71
C ASN A 83 -6.30 2.60 -10.85
N GLN A 84 -5.16 1.93 -11.03
CA GLN A 84 -5.07 0.47 -11.03
C GLN A 84 -4.58 -0.06 -9.68
N TRP A 85 -4.81 -1.36 -9.50
CA TRP A 85 -4.50 -2.10 -8.29
C TRP A 85 -3.44 -3.16 -8.55
N ALA A 86 -2.73 -3.49 -7.48
CA ALA A 86 -1.89 -4.67 -7.37
C ALA A 86 -2.15 -5.37 -6.03
N ALA A 87 -1.76 -6.64 -5.95
CA ALA A 87 -1.81 -7.44 -4.74
C ALA A 87 -0.43 -8.03 -4.44
N LEU A 88 0.00 -7.89 -3.19
CA LEU A 88 1.26 -8.42 -2.68
C LEU A 88 0.96 -9.49 -1.62
N ALA A 89 1.49 -10.69 -1.82
CA ALA A 89 1.67 -11.67 -0.75
C ALA A 89 3.06 -11.47 -0.14
N SER A 90 3.17 -11.54 1.18
CA SER A 90 4.44 -11.39 1.89
C SER A 90 4.51 -12.32 3.09
N ASP A 91 5.64 -12.98 3.26
CA ASP A 91 6.05 -13.77 4.42
C ASP A 91 7.41 -13.31 4.98
N ILE A 92 7.88 -12.14 4.53
CA ILE A 92 9.13 -11.53 4.95
C ILE A 92 8.79 -10.30 5.80
N SER A 93 9.43 -10.20 6.97
CA SER A 93 9.29 -9.03 7.83
C SER A 93 9.96 -7.80 7.21
N ASN A 94 9.31 -6.64 7.32
CA ASN A 94 9.82 -5.33 6.94
C ASN A 94 10.31 -5.26 5.48
N MET A 95 9.47 -5.63 4.52
CA MET A 95 9.80 -5.51 3.10
C MET A 95 9.73 -4.06 2.63
N HIS A 96 10.88 -3.48 2.30
CA HIS A 96 10.99 -2.10 1.85
C HIS A 96 10.87 -1.97 0.32
N PHE A 97 10.08 -1.01 -0.14
CA PHE A 97 9.97 -0.65 -1.56
C PHE A 97 10.13 0.85 -1.75
N LYS A 98 10.90 1.24 -2.77
CA LYS A 98 10.90 2.60 -3.29
C LYS A 98 9.82 2.76 -4.35
N CYS A 99 9.24 3.97 -4.45
CA CYS A 99 8.31 4.32 -5.51
C CYS A 99 9.02 5.20 -6.55
N LEU A 100 8.84 4.86 -7.82
CA LEU A 100 9.45 5.52 -8.95
C LEU A 100 8.38 6.02 -9.92
N ARG A 101 8.67 7.14 -10.57
CA ARG A 101 7.94 7.65 -11.72
C ARG A 101 8.84 7.62 -12.93
N HIS A 102 8.34 7.07 -14.03
CA HIS A 102 9.05 7.09 -15.31
C HIS A 102 8.90 8.47 -15.96
N THR A 103 10.02 9.09 -16.32
CA THR A 103 10.07 10.38 -17.03
C THR A 103 10.94 10.26 -18.28
N ALA A 104 10.93 11.27 -19.15
CA ALA A 104 11.79 11.28 -20.34
C ALA A 104 13.29 11.19 -20.00
N ASP A 105 13.69 11.70 -18.82
CA ASP A 105 15.07 11.73 -18.34
C ASP A 105 15.43 10.48 -17.50
N GLY A 106 14.51 9.51 -17.39
CA GLY A 106 14.67 8.28 -16.61
C GLY A 106 13.74 8.21 -15.39
N ASP A 107 14.04 7.27 -14.49
CA ASP A 107 13.21 6.99 -13.31
C ASP A 107 13.54 7.95 -12.16
N VAL A 108 12.51 8.60 -11.63
CA VAL A 108 12.61 9.56 -10.53
C VAL A 108 11.97 8.99 -9.27
N LEU A 109 12.66 9.10 -8.14
CA LEU A 109 12.16 8.71 -6.83
C LEU A 109 11.04 9.64 -6.37
N ILE A 110 9.91 9.08 -5.97
CA ILE A 110 8.73 9.83 -5.51
C ILE A 110 8.27 9.35 -4.14
N GLN A 111 7.47 10.16 -3.45
CA GLN A 111 6.93 9.80 -2.14
C GLN A 111 5.81 8.76 -2.29
N CYS A 112 6.05 7.52 -1.84
CA CYS A 112 5.02 6.47 -1.89
C CYS A 112 3.70 6.89 -1.23
N LYS A 113 3.76 7.62 -0.11
CA LYS A 113 2.59 8.07 0.66
C LYS A 113 1.65 8.97 -0.14
N SER A 114 2.16 9.74 -1.10
CA SER A 114 1.35 10.68 -1.88
C SER A 114 0.70 10.05 -3.11
N VAL A 115 1.06 8.81 -3.48
CA VAL A 115 0.61 8.17 -4.73
C VAL A 115 0.00 6.78 -4.53
N LEU A 116 0.15 6.19 -3.34
CA LEU A 116 -0.38 4.86 -3.01
C LEU A 116 -1.39 4.93 -1.88
N SER A 117 -2.49 4.18 -2.04
CA SER A 117 -3.35 3.74 -0.93
C SER A 117 -3.13 2.24 -0.73
N VAL A 118 -2.89 1.81 0.51
CA VAL A 118 -2.56 0.41 0.83
C VAL A 118 -3.44 -0.09 1.95
N CYS A 119 -3.85 -1.36 1.89
CA CYS A 119 -4.55 -2.03 2.97
C CYS A 119 -4.18 -3.52 3.03
N GLN A 120 -4.37 -4.13 4.20
CA GLN A 120 -4.14 -5.54 4.45
C GLN A 120 -5.47 -6.28 4.68
N TYR A 121 -5.56 -7.53 4.24
CA TYR A 121 -6.62 -8.45 4.69
C TYR A 121 -6.14 -9.29 5.89
N PRO A 122 -6.47 -8.92 7.14
CA PRO A 122 -5.95 -9.62 8.32
C PRO A 122 -6.41 -11.08 8.46
N ARG A 123 -7.55 -11.43 7.85
CA ARG A 123 -8.17 -12.75 7.96
C ARG A 123 -8.02 -13.60 6.69
N VAL A 124 -7.08 -13.24 5.83
CA VAL A 124 -6.77 -13.96 4.61
C VAL A 124 -6.38 -15.41 4.90
N LYS A 125 -6.76 -16.33 4.01
CA LYS A 125 -6.28 -17.72 4.04
C LYS A 125 -5.52 -18.04 2.77
N PHE A 126 -4.36 -18.68 2.90
CA PHE A 126 -3.54 -19.12 1.79
C PHE A 126 -3.63 -20.64 1.64
N ALA A 127 -3.76 -21.13 0.41
CA ALA A 127 -3.41 -22.50 0.09
C ALA A 127 -1.92 -22.74 0.36
N LEU A 128 -1.54 -23.92 0.85
CA LEU A 128 -0.15 -24.25 1.21
C LEU A 128 0.83 -24.03 0.06
N SER A 129 0.39 -24.24 -1.19
CA SER A 129 1.19 -24.04 -2.40
C SER A 129 1.45 -22.58 -2.78
N ASN A 130 0.81 -21.63 -2.08
CA ASN A 130 0.85 -20.20 -2.41
C ASN A 130 1.40 -19.36 -1.24
N GLN A 131 2.24 -19.96 -0.41
CA GLN A 131 3.04 -19.23 0.56
C GLN A 131 4.24 -18.54 -0.12
N GLY A 132 4.74 -17.48 0.49
CA GLY A 132 5.89 -16.72 0.00
C GLY A 132 5.62 -15.24 -0.20
N SER A 133 6.67 -14.56 -0.63
CA SER A 133 6.68 -13.12 -0.95
C SER A 133 6.72 -12.89 -2.47
N TYR A 134 5.59 -12.47 -3.04
CA TYR A 134 5.45 -12.24 -4.49
C TYR A 134 4.25 -11.35 -4.82
N TRP A 135 4.30 -10.70 -5.99
CA TRP A 135 3.14 -10.01 -6.54
C TRP A 135 2.13 -11.02 -7.06
N VAL A 136 0.96 -11.07 -6.43
CA VAL A 136 -0.13 -11.99 -6.75
C VAL A 136 -0.77 -11.60 -8.08
N SER A 137 -1.01 -10.30 -8.25
CA SER A 137 -1.57 -9.67 -9.45
C SER A 137 -1.10 -8.20 -9.50
N THR A 138 -0.85 -7.66 -10.69
CA THR A 138 -0.37 -6.28 -10.87
C THR A 138 -1.07 -5.60 -12.02
N ASN A 139 -1.28 -4.29 -11.88
CA ASN A 139 -1.83 -3.40 -12.90
C ASN A 139 -3.21 -3.84 -13.45
N LYS A 140 -4.15 -4.09 -12.55
CA LYS A 140 -5.52 -4.48 -12.92
C LYS A 140 -6.56 -3.76 -12.09
N SER A 141 -7.82 -3.84 -12.53
CA SER A 141 -8.93 -3.37 -11.72
C SER A 141 -9.00 -4.14 -10.41
N LEU A 142 -9.55 -3.53 -9.36
CA LEU A 142 -9.74 -4.17 -8.05
C LEU A 142 -10.42 -5.55 -8.18
N GLN A 143 -11.47 -5.65 -9.00
CA GLN A 143 -12.21 -6.91 -9.19
C GLN A 143 -11.33 -8.02 -9.76
N GLN A 144 -10.50 -7.69 -10.75
CA GLN A 144 -9.57 -8.65 -11.36
C GLN A 144 -8.45 -9.05 -10.39
N VAL A 145 -7.92 -8.11 -9.59
CA VAL A 145 -6.91 -8.42 -8.57
C VAL A 145 -7.46 -9.41 -7.53
N VAL A 146 -8.70 -9.19 -7.05
CA VAL A 146 -9.38 -10.09 -6.12
C VAL A 146 -9.67 -11.46 -6.76
N HIS A 147 -10.08 -11.46 -8.03
CA HIS A 147 -10.30 -12.69 -8.79
C HIS A 147 -9.02 -13.51 -8.90
N ASP A 148 -7.92 -12.89 -9.33
CA ASP A 148 -6.62 -13.55 -9.48
C ASP A 148 -6.11 -14.13 -8.15
N ALA A 149 -6.28 -13.40 -7.05
CA ALA A 149 -5.93 -13.89 -5.72
C ALA A 149 -6.71 -15.17 -5.37
N THR A 150 -8.02 -15.16 -5.63
CA THR A 150 -8.89 -16.33 -5.37
C THR A 150 -8.52 -17.52 -6.26
N GLN A 151 -8.20 -17.29 -7.54
CA GLN A 151 -7.73 -18.34 -8.45
C GLN A 151 -6.42 -18.99 -7.98
N LYS A 152 -5.57 -18.23 -7.28
CA LYS A 152 -4.37 -18.74 -6.61
C LYS A 152 -4.65 -19.31 -5.21
N GLY A 153 -5.90 -19.54 -4.83
CA GLY A 153 -6.24 -20.09 -3.51
C GLY A 153 -5.91 -19.15 -2.34
N ILE A 154 -5.89 -17.85 -2.58
CA ILE A 154 -5.78 -16.81 -1.56
C ILE A 154 -7.19 -16.25 -1.31
N TYR A 155 -7.80 -16.68 -0.21
CA TYR A 155 -9.19 -16.37 0.11
C TYR A 155 -9.27 -15.14 1.03
N LEU A 156 -9.79 -14.05 0.47
CA LEU A 156 -9.99 -12.78 1.17
C LEU A 156 -11.27 -12.86 2.01
N LYS A 157 -11.12 -12.99 3.33
CA LYS A 157 -12.26 -12.99 4.25
C LYS A 157 -12.59 -11.58 4.70
N TRP A 158 -13.87 -11.22 4.63
CA TRP A 158 -14.45 -9.97 5.09
C TRP A 158 -15.07 -10.09 6.49
#